data_AF-A0A8T6RUC6-F1
#
_entry.id   AF-A0A8T6RUC6-F1
#
_cell.length_a   1.000
_cell.length_b   1.000
_cell.length_c   1.000
_cell.angle_alpha   90.00
_cell.angle_beta   90.00
_cell.angle_gamma   90.00
#
_symmetry.space_group_name_H-M   'P 1'
#
loop_
_entity.id
_entity.type
_entity.pdbx_description
1 polymer ?
#
loop_
_entity_poly.entity_id
_entity_poly.type
_entity_poly.pdbx_seq_one_letter_code
_entity_poly.pdbx_strand_id
1 'polypeptide(L)' 'MFGTEYEKLSELEKEIFYRVFEYIDGIGDEEMEEIAKELKITKEKVEEILIKLEKDGYLESQED' A
#
# COMPACT_ATOMS: atom_id res chain seq x y z
N MET A 1 6.90 2.90 15.30
CA MET A 1 7.02 4.36 15.03
C MET A 1 7.65 4.47 13.66
N PHE A 2 6.90 4.91 12.64
CA PHE A 2 7.44 5.01 11.27
C PHE A 2 8.50 6.12 11.20
N GLY A 3 9.59 5.89 10.43
CA GLY A 3 10.71 6.82 10.31
C GLY A 3 10.39 8.09 9.51
N THR A 4 11.34 9.03 9.44
CA THR A 4 11.24 10.32 8.71
C THR A 4 10.96 10.17 7.21
N GLU A 5 11.22 9.00 6.64
CA GLU A 5 10.91 8.65 5.25
C GLU A 5 9.39 8.59 5.02
N TYR A 6 8.64 8.02 5.97
CA TYR A 6 7.17 7.91 5.91
C TYR A 6 6.47 9.27 5.79
N GLU A 7 7.03 10.31 6.40
CA GLU A 7 6.44 11.66 6.30
C GLU A 7 6.44 12.20 4.87
N LYS A 8 7.33 11.71 4.00
CA LYS A 8 7.44 12.09 2.59
C LYS A 8 6.34 11.47 1.71
N LEU A 9 5.64 10.45 2.20
CA LEU A 9 4.51 9.85 1.50
C LEU A 9 3.33 10.84 1.44
N SER A 10 2.65 10.86 0.29
CA SER A 10 1.38 11.56 0.13
C SER A 10 0.31 10.96 1.05
N GLU A 11 -0.75 11.72 1.32
CA GLU A 11 -1.87 11.23 2.13
C GLU A 11 -2.49 9.95 1.56
N LEU A 12 -2.56 9.84 0.23
CA LEU A 12 -3.06 8.64 -0.45
C LEU A 12 -2.15 7.42 -0.23
N GLU A 13 -0.84 7.60 -0.36
CA GLU A 13 0.14 6.53 -0.14
C GLU A 13 0.13 6.07 1.33
N LYS A 14 -0.01 7.00 2.26
CA LYS A 14 -0.14 6.71 3.70
C LYS A 14 -1.39 5.90 4.00
N GLU A 15 -2.51 6.28 3.41
CA GLU A 15 -3.80 5.60 3.59
C GLU A 15 -3.76 4.17 3.02
N ILE A 16 -3.21 4.00 1.82
CA ILE A 16 -3.02 2.67 1.20
C ILE A 16 -2.07 1.83 2.06
N PHE A 17 -0.94 2.39 2.48
CA PHE A 17 0.02 1.72 3.35
C PHE A 17 -0.64 1.23 4.65
N TYR A 18 -1.44 2.06 5.32
CA TYR A 18 -2.15 1.68 6.54
C TYR A 18 -3.13 0.54 6.32
N ARG A 19 -3.94 0.62 5.26
CA ARG A 19 -4.91 -0.42 4.93
C ARG A 19 -4.22 -1.74 4.62
N VAL A 20 -3.12 -1.70 3.87
CA VAL A 20 -2.34 -2.89 3.52
C VAL A 20 -1.66 -3.51 4.74
N PHE A 21 -1.20 -2.68 5.68
CA PHE A 21 -0.60 -3.15 6.93
C PHE A 21 -1.55 -3.99 7.79
N GLU A 22 -2.87 -3.85 7.63
CA GLU A 22 -3.86 -4.69 8.31
C GLU A 22 -3.92 -6.13 7.75
N TYR A 23 -3.39 -6.37 6.54
CA TYR A 23 -3.37 -7.68 5.90
C TYR A 23 -2.05 -8.41 6.18
N ILE A 24 -2.07 -9.25 7.22
CA ILE A 24 -0.90 -9.97 7.77
C ILE A 24 -0.22 -10.88 6.72
N ASP A 25 -0.99 -11.49 5.82
CA ASP A 25 -0.50 -12.46 4.82
C ASP A 25 -0.31 -11.84 3.41
N GLY A 26 -0.32 -10.51 3.31
CA GLY A 26 -0.28 -9.79 2.04
C GLY A 26 -1.67 -9.46 1.49
N ILE A 27 -1.69 -8.59 0.48
CA ILE A 27 -2.91 -8.06 -0.11
C ILE A 27 -3.22 -8.78 -1.43
N GLY A 28 -4.44 -9.30 -1.55
CA GLY A 28 -4.94 -9.96 -2.74
C GLY A 28 -5.67 -9.02 -3.70
N ASP A 29 -6.14 -9.59 -4.81
CA ASP A 29 -6.85 -8.85 -5.86
C ASP A 29 -8.20 -8.29 -5.40
N GLU A 30 -8.92 -9.02 -4.54
CA GLU A 30 -10.21 -8.60 -4.00
C GLU A 30 -10.03 -7.42 -3.04
N GLU A 31 -9.04 -7.48 -2.16
CA GLU A 31 -8.71 -6.41 -1.22
C GLU A 31 -8.25 -5.15 -1.95
N MET A 32 -7.41 -5.30 -2.98
CA MET A 32 -6.99 -4.17 -3.83
C MET A 32 -8.19 -3.51 -4.53
N GLU A 33 -9.18 -4.29 -4.98
CA GLU A 33 -10.42 -3.76 -5.54
C GLU A 33 -11.27 -3.02 -4.50
N GLU A 34 -11.36 -3.52 -3.27
CA GLU A 34 -12.09 -2.86 -2.19
C GLU A 34 -11.45 -1.52 -1.82
N ILE A 35 -10.13 -1.50 -1.62
CA ILE A 35 -9.37 -0.27 -1.36
C ILE A 35 -9.56 0.73 -2.50
N ALA A 36 -9.49 0.27 -3.75
CA ALA A 36 -9.70 1.13 -4.91
C ALA A 36 -11.10 1.76 -4.91
N LYS A 37 -12.15 0.97 -4.60
CA LYS A 37 -13.53 1.44 -4.51
C LYS A 37 -13.71 2.47 -3.39
N GLU A 38 -13.18 2.20 -2.20
CA GLU A 38 -13.30 3.09 -1.05
C GLU A 38 -12.56 4.42 -1.26
N LEU A 39 -11.34 4.36 -1.82
CA LEU A 39 -10.53 5.53 -2.11
C LEU A 39 -10.92 6.23 -3.42
N LYS A 40 -11.90 5.70 -4.15
CA LYS A 40 -12.39 6.21 -5.46
C LYS A 40 -11.28 6.36 -6.49
N ILE A 41 -10.36 5.39 -6.52
CA ILE A 41 -9.28 5.28 -7.51
C ILE A 41 -9.42 3.97 -8.29
N THR A 42 -8.55 3.74 -9.26
CA THR A 42 -8.49 2.46 -9.98
C THR A 42 -7.65 1.46 -9.18
N LYS A 43 -7.95 0.17 -9.36
CA LYS A 43 -7.13 -0.92 -8.81
C LYS A 43 -5.67 -0.83 -9.30
N GLU A 44 -5.48 -0.53 -10.59
CA GLU A 44 -4.16 -0.29 -11.17
C GLU A 44 -3.40 0.81 -10.41
N LYS A 45 -4.11 1.84 -9.92
CA LYS A 45 -3.48 2.90 -9.12
C LYS A 45 -3.05 2.42 -7.73
N VAL A 46 -3.83 1.53 -7.11
CA VAL A 46 -3.45 0.89 -5.85
C VAL A 46 -2.19 0.05 -6.08
N GLU A 47 -2.17 -0.78 -7.12
CA GLU A 47 -1.04 -1.63 -7.48
C GLU A 47 0.25 -0.82 -7.73
N GLU A 48 0.17 0.27 -8.51
CA GLU A 48 1.30 1.19 -8.71
C GLU A 48 1.88 1.73 -7.38
N ILE A 49 1.00 2.06 -6.43
CA ILE A 49 1.40 2.59 -5.12
C ILE A 49 2.04 1.49 -4.27
N LEU A 50 1.50 0.28 -4.28
CA LEU A 50 2.07 -0.87 -3.56
C LEU A 50 3.48 -1.20 -4.06
N ILE A 51 3.65 -1.30 -5.38
CA ILE A 51 4.96 -1.54 -6.01
C ILE A 51 5.96 -0.46 -5.60
N LYS A 52 5.51 0.80 -5.56
CA LYS A 52 6.36 1.91 -5.12
C LYS A 52 6.75 1.78 -3.64
N LEU A 53 5.79 1.48 -2.77
CA LEU A 53 6.02 1.32 -1.33
C LEU A 53 6.98 0.16 -1.05
N GLU A 54 6.86 -0.95 -1.77
CA GLU A 54 7.78 -2.08 -1.70
C GLU A 54 9.19 -1.69 -2.15
N LYS A 55 9.32 -1.05 -3.32
CA LYS A 55 10.60 -0.58 -3.85
C LYS A 55 11.31 0.42 -2.94
N ASP A 56 10.55 1.29 -2.30
CA ASP A 56 11.06 2.27 -1.34
C ASP A 56 11.31 1.66 0.06
N GLY A 57 11.05 0.36 0.23
CA GLY A 57 11.34 -0.40 1.46
C GLY A 57 10.34 -0.20 2.60
N TYR A 58 9.14 0.32 2.31
CA TYR A 58 8.07 0.45 3.31
C TYR A 58 7.33 -0.86 3.54
N LEU A 59 7.24 -1.71 2.51
CA LEU A 59 6.69 -3.05 2.61
C LEU A 59 7.85 -4.05 2.45
N GLU A 60 7.95 -5.01 3.36
CA GLU A 60 8.84 -6.16 3.14
C GLU A 60 8.25 -7.00 2.01
N SER A 61 8.97 -7.10 0.89
CA SER A 61 8.73 -8.18 -0.07
C SER A 61 8.88 -9.50 0.71
N GLN A 62 7.87 -10.37 0.70
CA GLN A 62 8.09 -11.73 1.14
C GLN A 62 9.04 -12.39 0.13
N GLU A 63 10.35 -12.38 0.43
CA GLU A 63 11.32 -13.22 -0.28
C GLU A 63 11.05 -14.68 0.10
N ASP A 64 10.86 -15.53 -0.92
CA ASP A 64 10.71 -17.01 -0.86
C ASP A 64 11.71 -17.72 0.09
#